data_AF-A0A359HMH9-F1
#
_entry.id   AF-A0A359HMH9-F1
#
_cell.length_a   1.000
_cell.length_b   1.000
_cell.length_c   1.000
_cell.angle_alpha   90.00
_cell.angle_beta   90.00
_cell.angle_gamma   90.00
#
_symmetry.space_group_name_H-M   'P 1'
#
loop_
_entity.id
_entity.type
_entity.pdbx_description
1 polymer ?
#
loop_
_entity_poly.entity_id
_entity_poly.type
_entity_poly.pdbx_seq_one_letter_code
_entity_poly.pdbx_strand_id
1 'polypeptide(L)'
;MDYYFSDARPLYRQIAVEVYSPDEKYLGFVVFSVSGKGEKASLKTRDFRFSQPSYERAVLALALRYAREYEVSAIELPAEIAAHLPKSLARMLLQRKERIYQCMPKAEDSPLAQLWEEITFHLYDGDMAFS
;
A
#
# COMPACT_ATOMS: atom_id res chain seq x y z
N MET A 1 16.69 5.14 -24.64
CA MET A 1 16.18 4.71 -23.33
C MET A 1 14.69 4.62 -23.54
N ASP A 2 14.22 3.43 -23.90
CA ASP A 2 12.85 3.27 -24.40
C ASP A 2 11.91 3.14 -23.21
N TYR A 3 11.13 4.20 -22.99
CA TYR A 3 10.06 4.23 -22.01
C TYR A 3 8.92 3.33 -22.50
N TYR A 4 8.82 2.13 -21.93
CA TYR A 4 7.67 1.26 -22.13
C TYR A 4 6.62 1.55 -21.06
N PHE A 5 5.59 2.30 -21.44
CA PHE A 5 4.32 2.25 -20.71
C PHE A 5 3.76 0.84 -20.89
N SER A 6 3.58 0.09 -19.81
CA SER A 6 2.94 -1.22 -19.93
C SER A 6 1.51 -1.00 -20.42
N ASP A 7 1.12 -1.74 -21.46
CA ASP A 7 -0.27 -1.80 -21.93
C ASP A 7 -1.26 -1.96 -20.77
N ALA A 8 -2.45 -1.40 -20.96
CA ALA A 8 -3.55 -1.36 -20.00
C ALA A 8 -3.62 -2.65 -19.17
N ARG A 9 -3.52 -2.53 -17.84
CA ARG A 9 -3.67 -3.70 -16.96
C ARG A 9 -5.11 -4.19 -17.08
N PRO A 10 -5.35 -5.45 -17.50
CA PRO A 10 -6.69 -5.94 -17.83
C PRO A 10 -7.63 -5.97 -16.61
N LEU A 11 -7.07 -5.95 -15.40
CA LEU A 11 -7.80 -5.83 -14.15
C LEU A 11 -7.15 -4.73 -13.31
N TYR A 12 -7.69 -3.51 -13.33
CA TYR A 12 -7.38 -2.48 -12.34
C TYR A 12 -8.67 -2.02 -11.69
N ARG A 13 -8.79 -2.19 -10.37
CA ARG A 13 -9.96 -1.74 -9.58
C ARG A 13 -9.48 -1.04 -8.33
N GLN A 14 -10.14 0.05 -7.97
CA GLN A 14 -9.96 0.69 -6.67
C GLN A 14 -11.16 0.39 -5.78
N ILE A 15 -10.90 0.13 -4.51
CA ILE A 15 -11.90 -0.21 -3.51
C ILE A 15 -11.67 0.74 -2.33
N ALA A 16 -12.59 1.67 -2.12
CA ALA A 16 -12.58 2.57 -0.96
C ALA A 16 -13.65 2.10 0.03
N VAL A 17 -13.27 1.97 1.30
CA VAL A 17 -14.16 1.49 2.36
C VAL A 17 -14.08 2.44 3.54
N GLU A 18 -15.23 2.92 3.96
CA GLU A 18 -15.41 3.59 5.25
C GLU A 18 -15.74 2.56 6.32
N VAL A 19 -15.15 2.73 7.50
CA VAL A 19 -15.32 1.83 8.64
C VAL A 19 -16.08 2.57 9.73
N TYR A 20 -17.19 1.97 10.17
CA TYR A 20 -18.03 2.50 11.23
C TYR A 20 -18.08 1.50 12.39
N SER A 21 -18.31 2.01 13.60
CA SER A 21 -18.64 1.19 14.76
C SER A 21 -20.10 0.70 14.69
N PRO A 22 -20.51 -0.23 15.58
CA PRO A 22 -21.91 -0.68 15.64
C PRO A 22 -22.92 0.44 15.94
N ASP A 23 -22.49 1.52 16.61
CA ASP A 23 -23.25 2.74 16.87
C ASP A 23 -23.12 3.80 15.75
N GLU A 24 -22.72 3.39 14.55
CA GLU A 24 -22.60 4.23 13.33
C GLU A 24 -21.59 5.39 13.46
N LYS A 25 -20.71 5.35 14.44
CA LYS A 25 -19.63 6.34 14.54
C LYS A 25 -18.54 6.02 13.52
N TYR A 26 -18.15 7.03 12.75
CA TYR A 26 -17.04 6.92 11.80
C TYR A 26 -15.72 6.63 12.53
N LEU A 27 -15.03 5.56 12.14
CA LEU A 27 -13.78 5.12 12.73
C LEU A 27 -12.57 5.41 11.84
N GLY A 28 -12.76 5.44 10.52
CA GLY A 28 -11.68 5.62 9.55
C GLY A 28 -12.04 5.08 8.17
N PHE A 29 -11.03 5.03 7.29
CA PHE A 29 -11.16 4.50 5.95
C PHE A 29 -9.95 3.66 5.55
N VAL A 30 -10.12 2.87 4.49
CA VAL A 30 -9.04 2.18 3.78
C VAL A 30 -9.32 2.17 2.28
N VAL A 31 -8.27 2.36 1.49
CA VAL A 31 -8.29 2.26 0.03
C VAL A 31 -7.38 1.11 -0.40
N PHE A 32 -7.93 0.20 -1.21
CA PHE A 32 -7.19 -0.86 -1.87
C PHE A 32 -7.17 -0.66 -3.38
N SER A 33 -6.14 -1.18 -4.03
CA SER A 33 -6.11 -1.41 -5.47
C SER A 33 -5.94 -2.90 -5.76
N VAL A 34 -6.82 -3.46 -6.58
CA VAL A 34 -6.63 -4.78 -7.19
C VAL A 34 -6.00 -4.58 -8.56
N SER A 35 -4.89 -5.27 -8.82
CA SER A 35 -4.24 -5.22 -10.12
C SER A 35 -3.88 -6.62 -10.62
N GLY A 36 -4.16 -6.92 -11.89
CA GLY A 36 -3.76 -8.15 -12.56
C GLY A 36 -2.55 -7.94 -13.49
N LYS A 37 -1.62 -8.90 -13.50
CA LYS A 37 -0.59 -9.05 -14.54
C LYS A 37 -0.49 -10.52 -14.93
N GLY A 38 -0.98 -10.87 -16.14
CA GLY A 38 -1.16 -12.26 -16.55
C GLY A 38 -2.22 -12.95 -15.68
N GLU A 39 -1.98 -14.20 -15.29
CA GLU A 39 -2.88 -15.00 -14.45
C GLU A 39 -2.84 -14.63 -12.95
N LYS A 40 -1.97 -13.69 -12.56
CA LYS A 40 -1.79 -13.31 -11.15
C LYS A 40 -2.43 -11.96 -10.87
N ALA A 41 -3.43 -11.95 -9.99
CA ALA A 41 -3.96 -10.75 -9.37
C ALA A 41 -3.28 -10.50 -8.01
N SER A 42 -3.10 -9.23 -7.67
CA SER A 42 -2.63 -8.76 -6.37
C SER A 42 -3.55 -7.68 -5.82
N LEU A 43 -3.69 -7.66 -4.50
CA LEU A 43 -4.34 -6.59 -3.75
C LEU A 43 -3.27 -5.76 -3.07
N LYS A 44 -3.33 -4.44 -3.19
CA LYS A 44 -2.41 -3.53 -2.51
C LYS A 44 -3.19 -2.51 -1.70
N THR A 45 -2.78 -2.29 -0.45
CA THR A 45 -3.28 -1.17 0.35
C THR A 45 -2.61 0.12 -0.15
N ARG A 46 -3.42 1.11 -0.50
CA ARG A 46 -2.99 2.39 -1.08
C ARG A 46 -2.98 3.49 -0.04
N ASP A 47 -4.03 3.56 0.74
CA ASP A 47 -4.20 4.57 1.77
C ASP A 47 -5.08 4.00 2.89
N PHE A 48 -4.89 4.51 4.09
CA PHE A 48 -5.77 4.23 5.22
C PHE A 48 -5.59 5.32 6.27
N ARG A 49 -6.65 5.61 7.00
CA ARG A 49 -6.58 6.48 8.16
C ARG A 49 -7.64 6.09 9.16
N PHE A 50 -7.23 5.91 10.41
CA PHE A 50 -8.14 5.62 11.51
C PHE A 50 -8.00 6.65 12.62
N SER A 51 -9.09 6.85 13.36
CA SER A 51 -9.14 7.73 14.53
C SER A 51 -8.30 7.21 15.70
N GLN A 52 -8.05 5.89 15.75
CA GLN A 52 -7.24 5.24 16.76
C GLN A 52 -6.40 4.12 16.15
N PRO A 53 -5.13 3.94 16.57
CA PRO A 53 -4.26 2.86 16.07
C PRO A 53 -4.84 1.45 16.30
N SER A 54 -5.67 1.27 17.32
CA SER A 54 -6.32 -0.01 17.63
C SER A 54 -7.27 -0.48 16.52
N TYR A 55 -7.76 0.43 15.67
CA TYR A 55 -8.65 0.11 14.55
C TYR A 55 -7.90 -0.25 13.27
N GLU A 56 -6.59 0.00 13.19
CA GLU A 56 -5.78 -0.33 12.00
C GLU A 56 -5.76 -1.83 11.68
N ARG A 57 -5.99 -2.69 12.67
CA ARG A 57 -6.21 -4.14 12.46
C ARG A 57 -7.35 -4.45 11.48
N ALA A 58 -8.31 -3.52 11.32
CA ALA A 58 -9.39 -3.65 10.34
C ALA A 58 -8.84 -3.66 8.91
N VAL A 59 -7.74 -2.97 8.63
CA VAL A 59 -7.07 -2.98 7.31
C VAL A 59 -6.69 -4.40 6.92
N LEU A 60 -6.06 -5.15 7.82
CA LEU A 60 -5.67 -6.55 7.57
C LEU A 60 -6.89 -7.46 7.34
N ALA A 61 -7.94 -7.31 8.15
CA ALA A 61 -9.16 -8.09 8.00
C ALA A 61 -9.87 -7.80 6.66
N LEU A 62 -9.97 -6.52 6.28
CA LEU A 62 -10.55 -6.09 5.01
C LEU A 62 -9.69 -6.55 3.83
N ALA A 63 -8.37 -6.48 3.94
CA ALA A 63 -7.45 -6.98 2.92
C ALA A 63 -7.67 -8.48 2.67
N LEU A 64 -7.80 -9.30 3.72
CA LEU A 64 -8.09 -10.73 3.60
C LEU A 64 -9.47 -10.99 2.96
N ARG A 65 -10.49 -10.20 3.34
CA ARG A 65 -11.83 -10.29 2.74
C ARG A 65 -11.78 -10.03 1.23
N TYR A 66 -11.20 -8.92 0.82
CA TYR A 66 -11.11 -8.56 -0.59
C TYR A 66 -10.16 -9.46 -1.36
N ALA A 67 -9.10 -9.95 -0.72
CA ALA A 67 -8.23 -10.94 -1.34
C ALA A 67 -8.99 -12.21 -1.72
N ARG A 68 -9.90 -12.67 -0.86
CA ARG A 68 -10.79 -13.79 -1.16
C ARG A 68 -11.82 -13.44 -2.25
N GLU A 69 -12.44 -12.27 -2.17
CA GLU A 69 -13.48 -11.83 -3.11
C GLU A 69 -12.96 -11.68 -4.55
N TYR A 70 -11.73 -11.19 -4.69
CA TYR A 70 -11.09 -10.98 -5.99
C TYR A 70 -10.09 -12.08 -6.37
N GLU A 71 -10.08 -13.19 -5.62
CA GLU A 71 -9.20 -14.36 -5.83
C GLU A 71 -7.73 -13.97 -6.09
N VAL A 72 -7.23 -13.00 -5.33
CA VAL A 72 -5.86 -12.51 -5.51
C VAL A 72 -4.85 -13.49 -4.92
N SER A 73 -3.70 -13.61 -5.59
CA SER A 73 -2.61 -14.49 -5.19
C SER A 73 -1.66 -13.87 -4.16
N ALA A 74 -1.69 -12.54 -3.98
CA ALA A 74 -0.80 -11.81 -3.10
C ALA A 74 -1.46 -10.54 -2.54
N ILE A 75 -1.10 -10.18 -1.31
CA ILE A 75 -1.50 -8.94 -0.65
C ILE A 75 -0.24 -8.13 -0.34
N GLU A 76 -0.22 -6.86 -0.76
CA GLU A 76 0.77 -5.87 -0.34
C GLU A 76 0.18 -4.96 0.75
N LEU A 77 0.78 -5.01 1.93
CA LEU A 77 0.38 -4.26 3.13
C LEU A 77 1.51 -3.31 3.58
N PRO A 78 1.17 -2.18 4.21
CA PRO A 78 2.12 -1.37 4.95
C PRO A 78 2.72 -2.16 6.12
N ALA A 79 3.97 -1.86 6.48
CA ALA A 79 4.69 -2.63 7.50
C ALA A 79 4.04 -2.52 8.88
N GLU A 80 3.50 -1.34 9.20
CA GLU A 80 2.73 -1.04 10.40
C GLU A 80 1.48 -1.92 10.53
N ILE A 81 0.79 -2.20 9.41
CA ILE A 81 -0.38 -3.09 9.42
C ILE A 81 0.06 -4.54 9.58
N ALA A 82 1.17 -4.93 8.96
CA ALA A 82 1.71 -6.27 9.05
C ALA A 82 2.15 -6.63 10.49
N ALA A 83 2.51 -5.64 11.31
CA ALA A 83 2.88 -5.83 12.71
C ALA A 83 1.73 -6.39 13.58
N HIS A 84 0.48 -6.33 13.12
CA HIS A 84 -0.66 -6.93 13.81
C HIS A 84 -0.73 -8.47 13.67
N LEU A 85 0.06 -9.08 12.78
CA LEU A 85 0.10 -10.54 12.64
C LEU A 85 0.89 -11.18 13.79
N PRO A 86 0.47 -12.34 14.30
CA PRO A 86 1.28 -13.14 15.23
C PRO A 86 2.66 -13.43 14.62
N LYS A 87 3.73 -13.32 15.40
CA LYS A 87 5.12 -13.49 14.92
C LYS A 87 5.36 -14.79 14.16
N SER A 88 4.74 -15.89 14.59
CA SER A 88 4.83 -17.20 13.93
C SER A 88 4.23 -17.16 12.52
N LEU A 89 3.07 -16.54 12.36
CA LEU A 89 2.36 -16.41 11.10
C LEU A 89 3.05 -15.40 10.17
N ALA A 90 3.51 -14.27 10.73
CA ALA A 90 4.27 -13.26 10.02
C ALA A 90 5.52 -13.86 9.35
N ARG A 91 6.26 -14.72 10.08
CA ARG A 91 7.46 -15.40 9.54
C ARG A 91 7.15 -16.35 8.39
N MET A 92 5.95 -16.93 8.36
CA MET A 92 5.54 -17.90 7.35
C MET A 92 4.93 -17.24 6.11
N LEU A 93 4.17 -16.16 6.29
CA LEU A 93 3.35 -15.56 5.22
C LEU A 93 3.94 -14.27 4.62
N LEU A 94 4.77 -13.54 5.36
CA LEU A 94 5.23 -12.23 4.92
C LEU A 94 6.60 -12.30 4.26
N GLN A 95 6.70 -11.64 3.11
CA GLN A 95 7.95 -11.27 2.49
C GLN A 95 8.13 -9.76 2.61
N ARG A 96 9.18 -9.31 3.29
CA ARG A 96 9.53 -7.89 3.35
C ARG A 96 10.08 -7.44 2.00
N LYS A 97 9.56 -6.34 1.47
CA LYS A 97 10.10 -5.64 0.30
C LYS A 97 10.44 -4.22 0.70
N GLU A 98 11.65 -3.80 0.37
CA GLU A 98 12.10 -2.41 0.50
C GLU A 98 12.31 -1.86 -0.91
N ARG A 99 11.95 -0.59 -1.11
CA ARG A 99 12.23 0.13 -2.36
C ARG A 99 13.26 1.19 -2.04
N ILE A 100 14.43 1.07 -2.64
CA ILE A 100 15.46 2.10 -2.58
C ILE A 100 14.96 3.26 -3.45
N TYR A 101 14.82 4.44 -2.85
CA TYR A 101 14.52 5.65 -3.60
C TYR A 101 15.84 6.32 -3.98
N GLN A 102 16.07 6.48 -5.29
CA GLN A 102 17.24 7.19 -5.79
C GLN A 102 16.88 8.67 -5.91
N CYS A 103 17.03 9.41 -4.81
CA CYS A 103 16.96 10.87 -4.85
C CYS A 103 18.25 11.39 -5.50
N MET A 104 18.13 12.09 -6.62
CA MET A 104 19.25 12.75 -7.31
C MET A 104 19.04 14.27 -7.29
N PRO A 105 19.37 14.96 -6.18
CA PRO A 105 19.28 16.41 -6.15
C PRO A 105 20.25 17.00 -7.18
N LYS A 106 19.80 18.04 -7.89
CA LYS A 106 20.56 18.68 -8.98
C LYS A 106 21.80 19.45 -8.47
N ALA A 107 21.79 19.87 -7.21
CA ALA A 107 22.88 20.59 -6.55
C ALA A 107 22.90 20.27 -5.05
N GLU A 108 24.09 20.30 -4.44
CA GLU A 108 24.31 19.97 -3.02
C GLU A 108 23.63 20.96 -2.06
N ASP A 109 23.41 22.21 -2.50
CA ASP A 109 22.76 23.27 -1.73
C ASP A 109 21.25 23.39 -1.98
N SER A 110 20.69 22.51 -2.83
CA SER A 110 19.26 22.54 -3.10
C SER A 110 18.43 22.18 -1.86
N PRO A 111 17.20 22.72 -1.70
CA PRO A 111 16.33 22.35 -0.60
C PRO A 111 16.09 20.84 -0.48
N LEU A 112 16.04 20.15 -1.65
CA LEU A 112 15.93 18.70 -1.69
C LEU A 112 17.17 18.02 -1.12
N ALA A 113 18.39 18.46 -1.48
CA ALA A 113 19.63 17.90 -0.94
C ALA A 113 19.76 18.09 0.58
N GLN A 114 19.33 19.25 1.08
CA GLN A 114 19.43 19.59 2.51
C GLN A 114 18.43 18.81 3.37
N LEU A 115 17.25 18.51 2.84
CA LEU A 115 16.14 17.92 3.60
C LEU A 115 15.86 16.45 3.26
N TRP A 116 16.64 15.82 2.37
CA TRP A 116 16.26 14.51 1.80
C TRP A 116 16.08 13.41 2.86
N GLU A 117 16.87 13.41 3.94
CA GLU A 117 16.79 12.45 5.04
C GLU A 117 15.52 12.63 5.89
N GLU A 118 14.93 13.82 5.87
CA GLU A 118 13.70 14.16 6.60
C GLU A 118 12.44 13.81 5.80
N ILE A 119 12.58 13.54 4.50
CA ILE A 119 11.45 13.23 3.63
C ILE A 119 10.94 11.82 3.92
N THR A 120 9.78 11.75 4.57
CA THR A 120 9.04 10.50 4.73
C THR A 120 8.08 10.31 3.57
N PHE A 121 8.42 9.41 2.64
CA PHE A 121 7.52 9.02 1.57
C PHE A 121 6.50 8.00 2.08
N HIS A 122 5.29 8.47 2.32
CA HIS A 122 4.14 7.59 2.43
C HIS A 122 3.66 7.28 1.00
N LEU A 123 3.74 6.00 0.60
CA LEU A 123 3.38 5.51 -0.72
C LEU A 123 1.86 5.56 -0.96
N TYR A 124 1.28 6.76 -1.03
CA TYR A 124 -0.15 6.94 -1.29
C TYR A 124 -0.50 6.71 -2.76
N ASP A 125 0.45 6.99 -3.67
CA ASP A 125 0.29 6.68 -5.09
C ASP A 125 1.43 5.84 -5.68
N GLY A 126 1.05 4.69 -6.21
CA GLY A 126 1.81 3.97 -7.21
C GLY A 126 1.86 4.80 -8.48
N ASP A 127 3.07 4.82 -9.04
CA ASP A 127 3.56 5.55 -10.20
C ASP A 127 3.92 7.02 -9.93
N MET A 128 5.17 7.23 -9.49
CA MET A 128 5.87 8.46 -9.86
C MET A 128 6.57 8.24 -11.20
N ALA A 129 6.25 9.13 -12.15
CA ALA A 129 6.85 9.23 -13.48
C ALA A 129 8.10 10.12 -13.50
N PHE A 130 8.95 10.04 -12.47
CA PHE A 130 10.17 10.86 -12.41
C PHE A 130 11.40 9.97 -12.31
N SER A 131 12.04 9.79 -13.47
CA SER A 131 13.47 9.53 -13.64
C SER A 131 14.03 10.52 -14.63
#